data_AF-A0A378UZ10-F1
#
_entry.id   AF-A0A378UZ10-F1
#
_cell.length_a   1.000
_cell.length_b   1.000
_cell.length_c   1.000
_cell.angle_alpha   90.00
_cell.angle_beta   90.00
_cell.angle_gamma   90.00
#
_symmetry.space_group_name_H-M   'P 1'
#
loop_
_entity.id
_entity.type
_entity.pdbx_description
1 polymer ?
#
loop_
_entity_poly.entity_id
_entity_poly.type
_entity_poly.pdbx_seq_one_letter_code
_entity_poly.pdbx_strand_id
1 'polypeptide(L)'
;MAGFGFDTLALVAVIGLTGPALAAVPRLRTPVVIGELIAGIVVGRTGFGIVDHSDPTFTLLANVGFALVMFVVGTHVPIRDITLRTALPKALMRAVLVGAVAAVLGVVIAHGFGTGHAALYAVVMASSSAALALPIIDGLRLEGRRRCR
;
A
#
# COMPACT_ATOMS: atom_id res chain seq x y z
N MET A 1 1.13 15.71 -29.61
CA MET A 1 1.81 15.70 -28.29
C MET A 1 0.93 16.44 -27.32
N ALA A 2 -0.01 15.75 -26.67
CA ALA A 2 -0.67 16.31 -25.49
C ALA A 2 0.36 16.18 -24.37
N GLY A 3 1.09 17.26 -24.10
CA GLY A 3 2.07 17.30 -23.03
C GLY A 3 1.37 17.20 -21.67
N PHE A 4 2.10 16.75 -20.65
CA PHE A 4 1.64 16.74 -19.28
C PHE A 4 1.19 18.15 -18.87
N GLY A 5 -0.12 18.35 -18.74
CA GLY A 5 -0.74 19.66 -18.59
C GLY A 5 -1.37 19.89 -17.22
N PHE A 6 -1.88 21.11 -17.03
CA PHE A 6 -2.61 21.47 -15.81
C PHE A 6 -3.90 20.65 -15.65
N ASP A 7 -4.54 20.29 -16.76
CA ASP A 7 -5.70 19.41 -16.84
C ASP A 7 -5.40 18.03 -16.26
N THR A 8 -4.24 17.45 -16.57
CA THR A 8 -3.79 16.17 -16.03
C THR A 8 -3.55 16.22 -14.53
N LEU A 9 -2.90 17.29 -14.05
CA LEU A 9 -2.66 17.49 -12.61
C LEU A 9 -3.97 17.74 -11.85
N ALA A 10 -4.88 18.52 -12.41
CA ALA A 10 -6.20 18.75 -11.86
C ALA A 10 -6.98 17.43 -11.76
N LEU A 11 -6.92 16.59 -12.81
CA LEU A 11 -7.52 15.26 -12.79
C LEU A 11 -6.95 14.39 -11.67
N VAL A 12 -5.62 14.33 -11.51
CA VAL A 12 -4.97 13.58 -10.43
C VAL A 12 -5.38 14.10 -9.06
N ALA A 13 -5.47 15.41 -8.88
CA ALA A 13 -5.93 16.01 -7.62
C ALA A 13 -7.39 15.62 -7.31
N VAL A 14 -8.28 15.66 -8.30
CA VAL A 14 -9.69 15.21 -8.14
C VAL A 14 -9.77 13.73 -7.79
N ILE A 15 -8.97 12.88 -8.45
CA ILE A 15 -8.88 11.45 -8.14
C ILE A 15 -8.40 11.26 -6.69
N GLY A 16 -7.35 11.96 -6.27
CA GLY A 16 -6.84 11.90 -4.89
C GLY A 16 -7.87 12.35 -3.85
N LEU A 17 -8.67 13.37 -4.16
CA LEU A 17 -9.76 13.83 -3.29
C LEU A 17 -10.93 12.84 -3.17
N THR A 18 -11.02 11.87 -4.07
CA THR A 18 -12.08 10.85 -4.04
C THR A 18 -11.98 9.96 -2.81
N GLY A 19 -10.76 9.66 -2.33
CA GLY A 19 -10.54 8.89 -1.09
C GLY A 19 -11.16 9.56 0.15
N PRO A 20 -10.73 10.79 0.50
CA PRO A 20 -11.28 11.53 1.64
C PRO A 20 -12.78 11.82 1.48
N ALA A 21 -13.24 12.14 0.26
CA ALA A 21 -14.67 12.34 0.00
C ALA A 21 -15.49 11.09 0.31
N LEU A 22 -14.99 9.91 -0.04
CA LEU A 22 -15.65 8.64 0.24
C LEU A 22 -15.58 8.28 1.75
N ALA A 23 -14.45 8.54 2.40
CA ALA A 23 -14.28 8.32 3.84
C ALA A 23 -15.10 9.30 4.71
N ALA A 24 -15.45 10.47 4.19
CA ALA A 24 -16.30 11.44 4.87
C ALA A 24 -17.76 10.98 4.99
N VAL A 25 -18.19 9.98 4.21
CA VAL A 25 -19.53 9.40 4.29
C VAL A 25 -19.64 8.53 5.54
N PRO A 26 -20.40 8.92 6.59
CA PRO A 26 -20.36 8.23 7.90
C PRO A 26 -20.82 6.77 7.87
N ARG A 27 -21.56 6.38 6.81
CA ARG A 27 -22.04 5.02 6.59
C ARG A 27 -20.98 4.09 6.00
N LEU A 28 -19.95 4.64 5.35
CA LEU A 28 -18.89 3.88 4.69
C LEU A 28 -17.60 4.01 5.54
N ARG A 29 -17.42 3.08 6.49
CA ARG A 29 -16.18 2.97 7.29
C ARG A 29 -15.02 2.37 6.47
N THR A 30 -14.86 2.83 5.24
CA THR A 30 -13.87 2.34 4.29
C THR A 30 -12.60 3.19 4.39
N PRO A 31 -11.41 2.57 4.42
CA PRO A 31 -10.15 3.30 4.33
C PRO A 31 -10.08 4.19 3.10
N VAL A 32 -9.51 5.39 3.26
CA VAL A 32 -9.32 6.41 2.21
C VAL A 32 -8.70 5.82 0.93
N VAL A 33 -7.68 4.97 1.10
CA VAL A 33 -6.93 4.30 0.02
C VAL A 33 -7.86 3.52 -0.92
N ILE A 34 -8.97 2.95 -0.42
CA ILE A 34 -9.91 2.19 -1.26
C ILE A 34 -10.59 3.13 -2.27
N GLY A 35 -10.98 4.34 -1.85
CA GLY A 35 -11.61 5.32 -2.74
C GLY A 35 -10.65 5.79 -3.84
N GLU A 36 -9.38 6.03 -3.48
CA GLU A 36 -8.33 6.40 -4.44
C GLU A 36 -8.04 5.27 -5.44
N LEU A 37 -7.97 4.01 -4.98
CA LEU A 37 -7.79 2.85 -5.85
C LEU A 37 -8.95 2.64 -6.82
N ILE A 38 -10.19 2.75 -6.34
CA ILE A 38 -11.39 2.62 -7.20
C ILE A 38 -11.38 3.71 -8.26
N ALA A 39 -11.14 4.97 -7.87
CA ALA A 39 -11.06 6.08 -8.81
C ALA A 39 -9.95 5.86 -9.85
N GLY A 40 -8.77 5.40 -9.41
CA GLY A 40 -7.67 5.03 -10.30
C GLY A 40 -7.99 3.89 -11.27
N ILE A 41 -8.70 2.85 -10.82
CA ILE A 41 -9.14 1.73 -11.67
C ILE A 41 -10.13 2.21 -12.74
N VAL A 42 -11.08 3.08 -12.35
CA VAL A 42 -12.10 3.62 -13.25
C VAL A 42 -11.49 4.56 -14.29
N VAL A 43 -10.56 5.44 -13.89
CA VAL A 43 -9.98 6.44 -14.80
C VAL A 43 -8.79 5.88 -15.60
N GLY A 44 -8.07 4.91 -15.04
CA GLY A 44 -6.91 4.28 -15.65
C GLY A 44 -7.25 3.32 -16.80
N ARG A 45 -6.24 2.58 -17.26
CA ARG A 45 -6.34 1.65 -18.41
C ARG A 45 -7.44 0.60 -18.27
N THR A 46 -7.76 0.17 -17.06
CA THR A 46 -8.79 -0.85 -16.79
C THR A 46 -10.22 -0.33 -16.95
N GLY A 47 -10.44 0.98 -16.89
CA GLY A 47 -11.75 1.60 -17.06
C GLY A 47 -11.83 2.42 -18.34
N PHE A 48 -11.78 3.75 -18.21
CA PHE A 48 -11.94 4.67 -19.34
C PHE A 48 -10.64 4.94 -20.13
N GLY A 49 -9.47 4.53 -19.62
CA GLY A 49 -8.20 4.70 -20.31
C GLY A 49 -7.79 6.16 -20.52
N ILE A 50 -8.25 7.06 -19.65
CA ILE A 50 -8.03 8.51 -19.79
C ILE A 50 -6.58 8.88 -19.46
N VAL A 51 -5.93 8.09 -18.59
CA VAL A 51 -4.58 8.34 -18.10
C VAL A 51 -3.56 7.44 -18.81
N ASP A 52 -2.54 8.04 -19.41
CA ASP A 52 -1.40 7.31 -19.96
C ASP A 52 -0.34 7.00 -18.90
N HIS A 53 -0.46 5.82 -18.32
CA HIS A 53 0.54 5.20 -17.43
C HIS A 53 1.99 5.11 -17.98
N SER A 54 2.22 5.29 -19.28
CA SER A 54 3.58 5.24 -19.86
C SER A 54 4.33 6.56 -19.77
N ASP A 55 3.67 7.64 -19.33
CA ASP A 55 4.32 8.92 -19.13
C ASP A 55 5.27 8.88 -17.91
N PRO A 56 6.55 9.23 -18.08
CA PRO A 56 7.53 9.22 -16.98
C PRO A 56 7.17 10.18 -15.84
N THR A 57 6.38 11.23 -16.11
CA THR A 57 5.94 12.22 -15.11
C THR A 57 4.96 11.64 -14.10
N PHE A 58 4.03 10.76 -14.53
CA PHE A 58 3.17 10.03 -13.60
C PHE A 58 3.99 9.12 -12.69
N THR A 59 5.01 8.46 -13.25
CA THR A 59 5.91 7.59 -12.48
C THR A 59 6.72 8.40 -11.47
N LEU A 60 7.22 9.58 -11.86
CA LEU A 60 7.88 10.52 -10.95
C LEU A 60 6.94 10.91 -9.79
N LEU A 61 5.72 11.36 -10.10
CA LEU A 61 4.76 11.82 -9.09
C LEU A 61 4.34 10.68 -8.14
N ALA A 62 4.14 9.48 -8.67
CA ALA A 62 3.85 8.28 -7.89
C ALA A 62 5.02 7.92 -6.94
N ASN A 63 6.26 7.98 -7.44
CA ASN A 63 7.45 7.72 -6.63
C ASN A 63 7.63 8.77 -5.53
N VAL A 64 7.39 10.05 -5.83
CA VAL A 64 7.42 11.13 -4.84
C VAL A 64 6.35 10.93 -3.78
N GLY A 65 5.10 10.66 -4.18
CA GLY A 65 4.00 10.39 -3.24
C GLY A 65 4.30 9.19 -2.33
N PHE A 66 4.78 8.09 -2.91
CA PHE A 66 5.19 6.90 -2.16
C PHE A 66 6.31 7.21 -1.17
N ALA A 67 7.35 7.95 -1.59
CA ALA A 67 8.45 8.35 -0.73
C ALA A 67 7.99 9.24 0.43
N LEU A 68 7.09 10.19 0.18
CA LEU A 68 6.51 11.06 1.21
C LEU A 68 5.69 10.28 2.23
N VAL A 69 4.84 9.34 1.79
CA VAL A 69 4.08 8.46 2.69
C VAL A 69 5.04 7.61 3.54
N MET A 70 6.11 7.07 2.95
CA MET A 70 7.16 6.32 3.68
C MET A 70 7.95 7.17 4.66
N PHE A 71 8.20 8.42 4.32
CA PHE A 71 8.81 9.37 5.23
C PHE A 71 7.91 9.64 6.45
N VAL A 72 6.62 9.94 6.23
CA VAL A 72 5.64 10.18 7.30
C VAL A 72 5.46 8.93 8.18
N VAL A 73 5.42 7.75 7.57
CA VAL A 73 5.40 6.48 8.31
C VAL A 73 6.64 6.36 9.19
N GLY A 74 7.82 6.62 8.63
CA GLY A 74 9.09 6.57 9.36
C GLY A 74 9.15 7.51 10.56
N THR A 75 8.56 8.71 10.47
CA THR A 75 8.55 9.67 11.59
C THR A 75 7.71 9.22 12.79
N HIS A 76 6.73 8.33 12.59
CA HIS A 76 5.88 7.82 13.67
C HIS A 76 6.43 6.57 14.36
N VAL A 77 7.52 5.97 13.85
CA VAL A 77 8.12 4.78 14.46
C VAL A 77 8.99 5.21 15.65
N PRO A 78 8.69 4.76 16.89
CA PRO A 78 9.47 5.15 18.06
C PRO A 78 10.77 4.33 18.14
N ILE A 79 11.77 4.67 17.32
CA ILE A 79 13.05 3.94 17.18
C ILE A 79 13.80 3.79 18.53
N ARG A 80 13.55 4.70 19.47
CA ARG A 80 14.24 4.78 20.76
C ARG A 80 13.58 3.99 21.88
N ASP A 81 12.44 3.34 21.61
CA ASP A 81 11.71 2.58 22.62
C ASP A 81 12.38 1.20 22.85
N ILE A 82 12.73 0.91 24.11
CA ILE A 82 13.45 -0.31 24.48
C ILE A 82 12.58 -1.56 24.29
N THR A 83 11.26 -1.38 24.27
CA THR A 83 10.28 -2.43 23.99
C THR A 83 10.32 -2.93 22.55
N LEU A 84 10.75 -2.10 21.58
CA LEU A 84 10.98 -2.56 20.20
C LEU A 84 12.19 -3.50 20.11
N ARG A 85 13.25 -3.26 20.90
CA ARG A 85 14.44 -4.11 20.89
C ARG A 85 14.15 -5.50 21.43
N THR A 86 13.32 -5.60 22.49
CA THR A 86 12.91 -6.89 23.04
C THR A 86 11.90 -7.62 22.14
N ALA A 87 11.13 -6.89 21.31
CA ALA A 87 10.24 -7.46 20.32
C ALA A 87 10.95 -7.93 19.04
N LEU A 88 12.16 -7.45 18.75
CA LEU A 88 12.93 -7.76 17.54
C LEU A 88 13.10 -9.26 17.25
N PRO A 89 13.53 -10.12 18.19
CA PRO A 89 13.67 -11.56 17.91
C PRO A 89 12.31 -12.22 17.59
N LYS A 90 11.24 -11.79 18.24
CA LYS A 90 9.88 -12.29 17.97
C LYS A 90 9.36 -11.81 16.62
N ALA A 91 9.66 -10.57 16.23
CA ALA A 91 9.32 -10.02 14.92
C ALA A 91 10.09 -10.75 13.81
N LEU A 92 11.39 -11.00 14.00
CA LEU A 92 12.21 -11.76 13.08
C LEU A 92 11.71 -13.20 12.91
N MET A 93 11.40 -13.89 14.02
CA MET A 93 10.83 -15.24 13.96
C MET A 93 9.52 -15.28 13.17
N ARG A 94 8.63 -14.28 13.37
CA ARG A 94 7.39 -14.17 12.61
C ARG A 94 7.65 -13.90 11.13
N ALA A 95 8.59 -13.01 10.80
CA ALA A 95 8.96 -12.70 9.43
C ALA A 95 9.52 -13.93 8.70
N VAL A 96 10.41 -14.69 9.35
CA VAL A 96 10.95 -15.94 8.81
C VAL A 96 9.86 -16.98 8.62
N LEU A 97 8.96 -17.14 9.59
CA LEU A 97 7.85 -18.09 9.49
C LEU A 97 6.92 -17.74 8.32
N VAL A 98 6.53 -16.47 8.17
CA VAL A 98 5.70 -16.00 7.05
C VAL A 98 6.43 -16.22 5.72
N GLY A 99 7.72 -15.89 5.65
CA GLY A 99 8.53 -16.12 4.46
C GLY A 99 8.64 -17.59 4.09
N ALA A 100 8.83 -18.49 5.05
CA ALA A 100 8.88 -19.93 4.82
C ALA A 100 7.53 -20.46 4.30
N VAL A 101 6.42 -20.05 4.92
CA VAL A 101 5.06 -20.43 4.49
C VAL A 101 4.80 -19.92 3.07
N ALA A 102 5.15 -18.67 2.77
CA ALA A 102 5.01 -18.08 1.44
C ALA A 102 5.86 -18.81 0.39
N ALA A 103 7.09 -19.22 0.74
CA ALA A 103 7.95 -20.01 -0.13
C ALA A 103 7.36 -21.37 -0.46
N VAL A 104 6.85 -22.10 0.54
CA VAL A 104 6.18 -23.39 0.33
C VAL A 104 4.97 -23.22 -0.58
N LEU A 105 4.11 -22.23 -0.30
CA LEU A 105 2.94 -21.95 -1.14
C LEU A 105 3.33 -21.56 -2.56
N GLY A 106 4.38 -20.74 -2.74
CA GLY A 106 4.87 -20.35 -4.06
C GLY A 106 5.33 -21.55 -4.89
N VAL A 107 6.02 -22.52 -4.27
CA VAL A 107 6.42 -23.76 -4.93
C VAL A 107 5.21 -24.62 -5.29
N VAL A 108 4.25 -24.76 -4.38
CA VAL A 108 3.01 -25.54 -4.62
C VAL A 108 2.23 -24.96 -5.79
N ILE A 109 2.05 -23.64 -5.83
CA ILE A 109 1.34 -22.94 -6.92
C ILE A 109 2.11 -23.12 -8.23
N ALA A 110 3.43 -22.92 -8.23
CA ALA A 110 4.23 -23.07 -9.45
C ALA A 110 4.19 -24.49 -10.03
N HIS A 111 4.13 -25.52 -9.17
CA HIS A 111 3.96 -26.91 -9.61
C HIS A 111 2.53 -27.19 -10.09
N GLY A 112 1.50 -26.70 -9.39
CA GLY A 112 0.11 -26.93 -9.74
C GLY A 112 -0.30 -26.28 -11.07
N PHE A 113 0.25 -25.10 -11.37
CA PHE A 113 -0.05 -24.35 -12.61
C PHE A 113 1.02 -24.50 -13.70
N GLY A 114 2.13 -25.21 -13.43
CA GLY A 114 3.19 -25.45 -14.40
C GLY A 114 3.92 -24.18 -14.88
N THR A 115 3.83 -23.08 -14.12
CA THR A 115 4.35 -21.77 -14.57
C THR A 115 5.85 -21.59 -14.31
N GLY A 116 6.46 -22.38 -13.43
CA GLY A 116 7.90 -22.32 -13.11
C GLY A 116 8.35 -21.09 -12.28
N HIS A 117 7.43 -20.19 -11.92
CA HIS A 117 7.76 -18.92 -11.26
C HIS A 117 7.56 -18.94 -9.73
N ALA A 118 8.03 -20.00 -9.06
CA ALA A 118 7.84 -20.20 -7.61
C ALA A 118 8.33 -19.02 -6.76
N ALA A 119 9.48 -18.44 -7.12
CA ALA A 119 10.06 -17.30 -6.41
C ALA A 119 9.19 -16.04 -6.51
N LEU A 120 8.58 -15.76 -7.66
CA LEU A 120 7.68 -14.61 -7.83
C LEU A 120 6.46 -14.75 -6.93
N TYR A 121 5.83 -15.93 -6.91
CA TYR A 121 4.68 -16.17 -6.05
C TYR A 121 5.04 -16.09 -4.57
N ALA A 122 6.19 -16.63 -4.18
CA ALA A 122 6.68 -16.55 -2.81
C ALA A 122 6.88 -15.10 -2.35
N VAL A 123 7.54 -14.27 -3.17
CA VAL A 123 7.79 -12.86 -2.85
C VAL A 123 6.49 -12.06 -2.80
N VAL A 124 5.60 -12.23 -3.77
CA VAL A 124 4.30 -11.55 -3.79
C VAL A 124 3.47 -11.90 -2.56
N MET A 125 3.45 -13.17 -2.14
CA MET A 125 2.71 -13.63 -0.97
C MET A 125 3.36 -13.19 0.36
N ALA A 126 4.69 -13.13 0.42
CA ALA A 126 5.42 -12.67 1.60
C ALA A 126 5.37 -11.14 1.78
N SER A 127 5.20 -10.39 0.68
CA SER A 127 5.22 -8.93 0.70
C SER A 127 3.97 -8.36 1.37
N SER A 128 4.11 -7.94 2.63
CA SER A 128 3.11 -7.12 3.31
C SER A 128 3.49 -5.64 3.18
N SER A 129 2.60 -4.84 2.59
CA SER A 129 2.86 -3.41 2.41
C SER A 129 2.56 -2.62 3.68
N ALA A 130 3.60 -2.35 4.47
CA ALA A 130 3.53 -1.45 5.62
C ALA A 130 3.05 -0.04 5.23
N ALA A 131 3.23 0.33 3.96
CA ALA A 131 2.83 1.62 3.41
C ALA A 131 1.36 1.92 3.47
N LEU A 132 0.53 0.89 3.32
CA LEU A 132 -0.92 1.04 3.39
C LEU A 132 -1.43 0.77 4.80
N ALA A 133 -0.72 -0.03 5.59
CA ALA A 133 -1.16 -0.43 6.92
C ALA A 133 -1.34 0.75 7.87
N LEU A 134 -0.39 1.68 7.93
CA LEU A 134 -0.45 2.83 8.84
C LEU A 134 -1.57 3.82 8.48
N PRO A 135 -1.72 4.27 7.22
CA PRO A 135 -2.86 5.10 6.83
C PRO A 135 -4.22 4.43 7.11
N ILE A 136 -4.31 3.11 6.99
CA ILE A 136 -5.53 2.36 7.34
C ILE A 136 -5.77 2.38 8.86
N ILE A 137 -4.74 2.15 9.67
CA ILE A 137 -4.81 2.19 11.14
C ILE A 137 -5.20 3.59 11.62
N ASP A 138 -4.56 4.63 11.08
CA ASP A 138 -4.82 6.03 11.42
C ASP A 138 -6.21 6.47 10.96
N GLY A 139 -6.59 6.12 9.71
CA GLY A 139 -7.90 6.43 9.15
C GLY A 139 -9.06 5.77 9.88
N LEU A 140 -8.85 4.56 10.42
CA LEU A 140 -9.82 3.85 11.25
C LEU A 140 -9.70 4.18 12.74
N ARG A 141 -8.74 5.04 13.14
CA ARG A 141 -8.40 5.40 14.54
C ARG A 141 -8.24 4.16 15.44
N LEU A 142 -7.59 3.11 14.93
CA LEU A 142 -7.36 1.88 15.67
C LEU A 142 -6.21 2.07 16.66
N GLU A 143 -6.52 2.62 17.84
CA GLU A 143 -5.53 2.75 18.92
C GLU A 143 -5.30 1.40 19.62
N GLY A 144 -4.04 0.99 19.71
CA GLY A 144 -3.64 -0.18 20.48
C GLY A 144 -4.01 -0.02 21.95
N ARG A 145 -4.62 -1.06 22.53
CA ARG A 145 -5.06 -1.11 23.94
C ARG A 145 -3.90 -0.73 24.87
N ARG A 146 -3.82 0.53 25.29
CA ARG A 146 -2.90 0.99 26.34
C ARG A 146 -3.26 0.23 27.61
N ARG A 147 -2.47 -0.78 27.97
CA ARG A 147 -2.53 -1.34 29.32
C ARG A 147 -2.09 -0.22 30.27
N CYS A 148 -3.05 0.41 30.95
CA CYS A 148 -2.78 1.15 32.17
C CYS A 148 -2.04 0.20 33.12
N ARG A 149 -0.85 0.62 33.53
CA ARG A 149 -0.17 0.09 34.69
C ARG A 149 0.11 1.26 35.61
#